data_AF-A0A5J6I434-F1
#
_entry.id   AF-A0A5J6I434-F1
#
_cell.length_a   1.000
_cell.length_b   1.000
_cell.length_c   1.000
_cell.angle_alpha   90.00
_cell.angle_beta   90.00
_cell.angle_gamma   90.00
#
_symmetry.space_group_name_H-M   'P 1'
#
loop_
_entity.id
_entity.type
_entity.pdbx_description
1 polymer ?
#
loop_
_entity_poly.entity_id
_entity_poly.type
_entity_poly.pdbx_seq_one_letter_code
_entity_poly.pdbx_strand_id
1 'polypeptide(L)'
;MEGGRRPRPVTPAPARGCSGAARTLWEDAEVTAVVALSDVHAAAAIRVARDRGMAVPDDVSVIGYDDAPVAALTDLSTIRQPIVEKGRQAAVMLLDRIAGGGRKRTVLRTRLVERGSTAAPRL
;
A
#
# COMPACT_ATOMS: atom_id res chain seq x y z
N MET A 1 26.08 -20.02 11.20
CA MET A 1 26.05 -19.18 9.98
C MET A 1 24.64 -18.67 9.82
N GLU A 2 24.36 -17.43 10.22
CA GLU A 2 23.08 -16.76 9.89
C GLU A 2 23.30 -15.25 10.02
N GLY A 3 23.89 -14.68 8.96
CA GLY A 3 24.03 -13.24 8.79
C GLY A 3 22.73 -12.67 8.26
N GLY A 4 21.72 -12.54 9.12
CA GLY A 4 20.48 -11.84 8.79
C GLY A 4 20.78 -10.37 8.48
N ARG A 5 20.76 -10.00 7.20
CA ARG A 5 21.04 -8.63 6.75
C ARG A 5 19.93 -7.72 7.29
N ARG A 6 20.31 -6.68 8.04
CA ARG A 6 19.34 -5.71 8.57
C ARG A 6 18.64 -5.00 7.41
N PRO A 7 17.30 -4.86 7.44
CA PRO A 7 16.60 -4.08 6.43
C PRO A 7 17.11 -2.64 6.45
N ARG A 8 17.45 -2.10 5.27
CA ARG A 8 17.86 -0.69 5.13
C ARG A 8 16.69 0.24 5.43
N PRO A 9 16.93 1.42 6.03
CA PRO A 9 15.88 2.40 6.24
C PRO A 9 15.27 2.83 4.90
N VAL A 10 13.94 2.76 4.79
CA VAL A 10 13.22 3.32 3.64
C VAL A 10 13.26 4.83 3.78
N THR A 11 14.09 5.48 2.97
CA THR A 11 14.14 6.95 2.91
C THR A 11 12.92 7.46 2.15
N PRO A 12 12.09 8.35 2.72
CA PRO A 12 10.95 8.91 2.00
C PRO A 12 11.46 9.72 0.79
N ALA A 13 11.06 9.32 -0.41
CA ALA A 13 11.39 10.05 -1.62
C ALA A 13 10.69 11.44 -1.62
N PRO A 14 11.34 12.51 -2.11
CA PRO A 14 10.68 13.81 -2.26
C PRO A 14 9.42 13.68 -3.12
N ALA A 15 8.40 14.49 -2.85
CA ALA A 15 7.07 14.42 -3.47
C ALA A 15 7.11 14.62 -5.00
N ARG A 16 7.42 13.56 -5.74
CA ARG A 16 7.43 13.50 -7.21
C ARG A 16 6.20 12.78 -7.74
N GLY A 17 5.01 13.05 -7.19
CA GLY A 17 3.79 12.29 -7.52
C GLY A 17 3.97 10.77 -7.34
N CYS A 18 3.00 9.97 -7.79
CA CYS A 18 3.09 8.51 -7.61
C CYS A 18 4.21 7.89 -8.47
N SER A 19 4.34 8.31 -9.73
CA SER A 19 5.30 7.72 -10.68
C SER A 19 6.75 8.11 -10.40
N GLY A 20 7.02 9.34 -9.94
CA GLY A 20 8.38 9.77 -9.63
C GLY A 20 8.93 9.12 -8.36
N ALA A 21 8.09 8.96 -7.32
CA ALA A 21 8.47 8.21 -6.12
C ALA A 21 8.76 6.73 -6.45
N ALA A 22 7.93 6.11 -7.30
CA ALA A 22 8.15 4.75 -7.77
C ALA A 22 9.47 4.58 -8.55
N ARG A 23 9.92 5.59 -9.32
CA ARG A 23 11.19 5.47 -10.06
C ARG A 23 12.41 5.35 -9.13
N THR A 24 12.43 6.08 -8.03
CA THR A 24 13.51 6.03 -7.03
C THR A 24 13.52 4.69 -6.28
N LEU A 25 12.35 4.10 -6.04
CA LEU A 25 12.23 2.79 -5.40
C LEU A 25 13.01 1.69 -6.15
N TRP A 26 13.04 1.78 -7.48
CA TRP A 26 13.69 0.81 -8.36
C TRP A 26 15.14 1.14 -8.71
N GLU A 27 15.74 2.13 -8.05
CA GLU A 27 17.19 2.40 -8.18
C GLU A 27 18.01 1.41 -7.35
N ASP A 28 17.41 0.74 -6.37
CA ASP A 28 18.02 -0.36 -5.61
C ASP A 28 17.64 -1.71 -6.24
N ALA A 29 18.64 -2.44 -6.74
CA ALA A 29 18.47 -3.71 -7.44
C ALA A 29 18.03 -4.87 -6.53
N GLU A 30 18.00 -4.68 -5.21
CA GLU A 30 17.70 -5.76 -4.24
C GLU A 30 16.24 -5.74 -3.73
N VAL A 31 15.39 -4.85 -4.24
CA VAL A 31 13.99 -4.75 -3.80
C VAL A 31 13.15 -5.89 -4.36
N THR A 32 12.70 -6.79 -3.48
CA THR A 32 11.84 -7.94 -3.83
C THR A 32 10.36 -7.73 -3.52
N ALA A 33 10.01 -6.68 -2.76
CA ALA A 33 8.62 -6.34 -2.45
C ALA A 33 8.41 -4.85 -2.15
N VAL A 34 7.21 -4.35 -2.46
CA VAL A 34 6.76 -2.97 -2.23
C VAL A 34 5.47 -2.95 -1.44
N VAL A 35 5.46 -2.20 -0.33
CA VAL A 35 4.25 -1.86 0.43
C VAL A 35 3.86 -0.42 0.12
N ALA A 36 2.80 -0.24 -0.67
CA ALA A 36 2.31 1.09 -1.03
C ALA A 36 1.31 1.63 0.00
N LEU A 37 1.26 2.97 0.13
CA LEU A 37 0.34 3.66 1.04
C LEU A 37 -1.11 3.77 0.52
N SER A 38 -1.34 3.43 -0.75
CA SER A 38 -2.67 3.36 -1.36
C SER A 38 -2.60 2.50 -2.63
N ASP A 39 -3.74 2.04 -3.14
CA ASP A 39 -3.82 1.31 -4.41
C ASP A 39 -3.37 2.13 -5.63
N VAL A 40 -3.53 3.45 -5.62
CA VAL A 40 -3.06 4.33 -6.71
C VAL A 40 -1.52 4.38 -6.75
N HIS A 41 -0.87 4.53 -5.60
CA HIS A 41 0.58 4.43 -5.47
C HIS A 41 1.09 3.03 -5.88
N ALA A 42 0.40 1.96 -5.50
CA ALA A 42 0.74 0.60 -5.92
C ALA A 42 0.65 0.44 -7.45
N ALA A 43 -0.44 0.91 -8.06
CA ALA A 43 -0.61 0.87 -9.52
C ALA A 43 0.49 1.64 -10.24
N ALA A 44 0.90 2.80 -9.72
CA ALA A 44 2.04 3.55 -10.26
C ALA A 44 3.36 2.78 -10.10
N ALA A 45 3.60 2.12 -8.96
CA ALA A 45 4.78 1.29 -8.75
C ALA A 45 4.85 0.13 -9.75
N ILE A 46 3.73 -0.58 -9.95
CA ILE A 46 3.60 -1.65 -10.96
C ILE A 46 3.85 -1.12 -12.36
N ARG A 47 3.28 0.05 -12.70
CA ARG A 47 3.50 0.65 -14.02
C ARG A 47 4.99 0.94 -14.26
N VAL A 48 5.67 1.53 -13.27
CA VAL A 48 7.09 1.86 -13.39
C VAL A 48 7.98 0.62 -13.40
N ALA A 49 7.61 -0.44 -12.67
CA ALA A 49 8.29 -1.74 -12.74
C ALA A 49 8.21 -2.32 -14.16
N ARG A 50 7.01 -2.31 -14.77
CA ARG A 50 6.83 -2.74 -16.17
C ARG A 50 7.61 -1.89 -17.15
N ASP A 51 7.65 -0.56 -16.98
CA ASP A 51 8.46 0.33 -17.82
C ASP A 51 9.98 0.03 -17.71
N ARG A 52 10.42 -0.66 -16.65
CA ARG A 52 11.80 -1.15 -16.44
C ARG A 52 12.01 -2.61 -16.88
N GLY A 53 10.97 -3.26 -17.42
CA GLY A 53 11.03 -4.67 -17.80
C GLY A 53 10.93 -5.67 -16.65
N MET A 54 10.59 -5.21 -15.43
CA MET A 54 10.33 -6.09 -14.29
C MET A 54 8.89 -6.58 -14.30
N ALA A 55 8.70 -7.87 -14.06
CA ALA A 55 7.40 -8.50 -13.93
C ALA A 55 6.89 -8.46 -12.48
N VAL A 56 5.59 -8.23 -12.32
CA VAL A 56 4.87 -8.33 -11.04
C VAL A 56 3.87 -9.47 -11.19
N PRO A 57 3.86 -10.49 -10.29
CA PRO A 57 4.60 -10.57 -9.02
C PRO A 57 6.00 -11.19 -9.13
N ASP A 58 6.39 -11.58 -10.34
CA ASP A 58 7.47 -12.52 -10.63
C ASP A 58 8.87 -12.05 -10.20
N ASP A 59 9.23 -10.82 -10.54
CA ASP A 59 10.51 -10.21 -10.14
C ASP A 59 10.34 -9.38 -8.87
N VAL A 60 9.16 -8.80 -8.67
CA VAL A 60 8.83 -8.04 -7.47
C VAL A 60 7.36 -8.14 -7.10
N SER A 61 7.11 -8.33 -5.80
CA SER A 61 5.76 -8.25 -5.22
C SER A 61 5.34 -6.82 -4.93
N VAL A 62 4.05 -6.50 -5.13
CA VAL A 62 3.49 -5.20 -4.77
C VAL A 62 2.17 -5.40 -4.03
N ILE A 63 2.03 -4.75 -2.86
CA ILE A 63 0.77 -4.67 -2.12
C ILE A 63 0.30 -3.22 -2.02
N GLY A 64 -1.01 -3.02 -2.18
CA GLY A 64 -1.70 -1.75 -2.00
C GLY A 64 -2.35 -1.55 -0.62
N TYR A 65 -3.14 -0.49 -0.54
CA TYR A 65 -3.94 -0.13 0.63
C TYR A 65 -5.21 0.57 0.14
N ASP A 66 -6.38 0.25 0.70
CA ASP A 66 -7.74 0.78 0.44
C ASP A 66 -8.71 -0.29 -0.07
N ASP A 67 -8.30 -1.12 -1.03
CA ASP A 67 -9.15 -1.95 -1.90
C ASP A 67 -10.15 -1.13 -2.74
N ALA A 68 -9.64 -0.04 -3.33
CA ALA A 68 -10.31 0.77 -4.32
C ALA A 68 -10.55 -0.02 -5.62
N PRO A 69 -11.46 0.43 -6.51
CA PRO A 69 -11.79 -0.30 -7.75
C PRO A 69 -10.57 -0.66 -8.61
N VAL A 70 -9.54 0.19 -8.63
CA VAL A 70 -8.28 -0.09 -9.34
C VAL A 70 -7.63 -1.39 -8.87
N ALA A 71 -7.72 -1.75 -7.59
CA ALA A 71 -7.08 -2.94 -7.06
C ALA A 71 -7.66 -4.22 -7.67
N ALA A 72 -8.98 -4.28 -7.83
CA ALA A 72 -9.63 -5.40 -8.51
C ALA A 72 -9.34 -5.42 -10.03
N LEU A 73 -9.33 -4.25 -10.67
CA LEU A 73 -9.06 -4.12 -12.11
C LEU A 73 -7.63 -4.48 -12.50
N THR A 74 -6.67 -4.37 -11.57
CA THR A 74 -5.25 -4.67 -11.82
C THR A 74 -4.77 -5.93 -11.10
N ASP A 75 -5.68 -6.72 -10.53
CA ASP A 75 -5.36 -7.93 -9.75
C ASP A 75 -4.34 -7.68 -8.62
N LEU A 76 -4.45 -6.52 -7.96
CA LEU A 76 -3.55 -6.04 -6.91
C LEU A 76 -3.98 -6.58 -5.53
N SER A 77 -3.08 -7.28 -4.85
CA SER A 77 -3.19 -7.60 -3.42
C SER A 77 -3.18 -6.29 -2.62
N THR A 78 -4.07 -6.16 -1.62
CA THR A 78 -4.25 -4.90 -0.90
C THR A 78 -4.84 -5.09 0.49
N ILE A 79 -4.66 -4.10 1.36
CA ILE A 79 -5.37 -4.03 2.64
C ILE A 79 -6.70 -3.30 2.44
N ARG A 80 -7.81 -4.04 2.49
CA ARG A 80 -9.17 -3.47 2.46
C ARG A 80 -9.44 -2.69 3.74
N GLN A 81 -9.79 -1.42 3.55
CA GLN A 81 -10.27 -0.56 4.63
C GLN A 81 -11.80 -0.52 4.66
N PRO A 82 -12.44 -0.53 5.85
CA PRO A 82 -13.89 -0.37 5.96
C PRO A 82 -14.29 1.11 5.80
N ILE A 83 -14.06 1.69 4.62
CA ILE A 83 -14.16 3.15 4.38
C ILE A 83 -15.57 3.72 4.64
N VAL A 84 -16.61 2.97 4.32
CA VAL A 84 -18.01 3.37 4.57
C VAL A 84 -18.29 3.45 6.07
N GLU A 85 -17.92 2.41 6.82
CA GLU A 85 -18.06 2.39 8.27
C GLU A 85 -17.19 3.46 8.95
N LYS A 86 -15.98 3.69 8.41
CA LYS A 86 -15.09 4.77 8.88
C LYS A 86 -15.75 6.14 8.74
N GLY A 87 -16.37 6.42 7.60
CA GLY A 87 -17.14 7.65 7.38
C GLY A 87 -18.34 7.76 8.32
N ARG A 88 -19.11 6.68 8.48
CA ARG A 88 -20.28 6.64 9.38
C ARG A 88 -19.87 6.93 10.83
N GLN A 89 -18.83 6.27 11.32
CA GLN A 89 -18.30 6.47 12.68
C GLN A 89 -17.77 7.89 12.88
N ALA A 90 -17.06 8.44 11.89
CA ALA A 90 -16.59 9.82 11.94
C ALA A 90 -17.75 10.82 12.05
N ALA A 91 -18.82 10.64 11.27
CA ALA A 91 -20.01 11.49 11.35
C ALA A 91 -20.71 11.40 12.72
N VAL A 92 -20.88 10.18 13.25
CA VAL A 92 -21.46 9.96 14.59
C VAL A 92 -20.62 10.65 15.67
N MET A 93 -19.29 10.50 15.62
CA MET A 93 -18.38 11.15 16.58
C MET A 93 -18.40 12.67 16.47
N LEU A 94 -18.54 13.21 15.26
CA LEU A 94 -18.64 14.66 15.04
C LEU A 94 -19.93 15.23 15.65
N LEU A 95 -21.08 14.58 15.40
CA LEU A 95 -22.37 15.01 15.94
C LEU A 95 -22.38 14.96 17.47
N ASP A 96 -21.84 13.89 18.05
CA ASP A 96 -21.68 13.75 19.50
C ASP A 96 -20.78 14.85 20.07
N ARG A 97 -19.69 15.19 19.40
CA ARG A 97 -18.80 16.27 19.82
C ARG A 97 -19.48 17.65 19.78
N ILE A 98 -20.31 17.91 18.78
CA ILE A 98 -21.12 19.14 18.66
C ILE A 98 -22.14 19.23 19.81
N ALA A 99 -22.72 18.11 20.23
CA ALA A 99 -23.65 18.01 21.35
C ALA A 99 -22.98 18.14 22.75
N GLY A 100 -21.69 18.48 22.82
CA GLY A 100 -20.93 18.59 24.08
C GLY A 100 -20.26 17.29 24.53
N GLY A 101 -20.33 16.22 23.71
CA GLY A 101 -19.66 14.95 23.97
C GLY A 101 -18.13 15.07 24.02
N GLY A 102 -17.49 14.11 24.69
CA GLY A 102 -16.03 14.03 24.83
C GLY A 102 -15.33 13.54 23.56
N ARG A 103 -13.99 13.64 23.54
CA ARG A 103 -13.18 13.06 22.46
C ARG A 103 -13.29 11.53 22.48
N LYS A 104 -13.69 10.93 21.37
CA LYS A 104 -13.76 9.46 21.18
C LYS A 104 -12.63 8.96 20.28
N ARG A 105 -12.26 7.70 20.44
CA ARG A 105 -11.31 6.97 19.58
C ARG A 105 -11.89 5.59 19.29
N THR A 106 -11.93 5.21 18.02
CA THR A 106 -12.27 3.85 17.58
C THR A 106 -11.21 3.34 16.62
N VAL A 107 -11.02 2.02 16.57
CA VAL A 107 -10.15 1.34 15.61
C VAL A 107 -11.02 0.35 14.85
N LEU A 108 -11.05 0.49 13.53
CA LEU A 108 -11.83 -0.40 12.66
C LEU A 108 -10.94 -1.50 12.11
N ARG A 109 -11.48 -2.72 12.01
CA ARG A 109 -10.75 -3.89 11.51
C ARG A 109 -10.53 -3.78 10.01
N THR A 110 -9.26 -3.89 9.59
CA THR A 110 -8.87 -4.07 8.20
C THR A 110 -8.71 -5.56 7.87
N ARG A 111 -8.64 -5.89 6.57
CA ARG A 111 -8.33 -7.26 6.11
C ARG A 111 -7.43 -7.22 4.89
N LEU A 112 -6.53 -8.20 4.78
CA LEU A 112 -5.79 -8.46 3.56
C LEU A 112 -6.73 -9.09 2.52
N VAL A 113 -6.66 -8.59 1.29
CA VAL A 113 -7.27 -9.18 0.10
C VAL A 113 -6.11 -9.62 -0.80
N GLU A 114 -5.88 -10.92 -0.85
CA GLU A 114 -4.83 -11.52 -1.69
C GLU A 114 -5.32 -11.65 -3.13
N ARG A 115 -4.47 -11.27 -4.07
CA ARG A 115 -4.65 -11.33 -5.54
C ARG A 115 -3.32 -11.66 -6.21
N GLY A 116 -3.21 -11.48 -7.53
CA GLY A 116 -2.04 -11.87 -8.32
C GLY A 116 -0.79 -11.00 -8.19
N SER A 117 -0.78 -9.88 -7.45
CA SER A 117 0.40 -8.99 -7.40
C SER A 117 1.45 -9.34 -6.35
N THR A 118 1.32 -10.45 -5.63
CA THR A 118 2.27 -10.89 -4.59
C THR A 118 2.65 -12.36 -4.75
N ALA A 119 3.94 -12.68 -4.58
CA ALA A 119 4.48 -14.04 -4.62
C ALA A 119 5.75 -14.15 -3.74
N ALA A 120 6.26 -15.37 -3.55
CA ALA A 120 7.56 -15.56 -2.90
C ALA A 120 8.69 -14.96 -3.77
N PRO A 121 9.71 -14.33 -3.17
CA PRO A 121 10.83 -13.76 -3.93
C PRO A 121 11.68 -14.86 -4.55
N ARG A 122 12.25 -14.59 -5.74
CA ARG A 122 13.29 -15.43 -6.35
C ARG A 122 14.61 -15.08 -5.63
N LEU A 123 15.11 -16.00 -4.80
CA LEU A 123 16.39 -15.87 -4.10
C LEU A 123 17.53 -16.50 -4.91
#